data_AF-A0A7X8CQ21-F1
#
_entry.id   AF-A0A7X8CQ21-F1
#
_cell.length_a   1.000
_cell.length_b   1.000
_cell.length_c   1.000
_cell.angle_alpha   90.00
_cell.angle_beta   90.00
_cell.angle_gamma   90.00
#
_symmetry.space_group_name_H-M   'P 1'
#
loop_
_entity.id
_entity.type
_entity.pdbx_description
1 polymer ?
#
loop_
_entity_poly.entity_id
_entity_poly.type
_entity_poly.pdbx_seq_one_letter_code
_entity_poly.pdbx_strand_id
1 'polypeptide(L)'
;MNIIYLHHSTGGLIWQGGQLSLFTRAVRKLSPDLANLISRESKIPGLMTRYNKENNKNYRIKEMVFPKASPYGWHNYPYDYYKIWVKNAGPEPYMEEPTLEMLTKQYQVVIFKHCFPVSNIQPDKEVADIDSDYKSLANYKLQYNSLRDKLYEFPETKFIIFTGAAQVKSSISEDEARRAKEFFNWVINEWDRPDDNIYLWDLYALETEGGLYLKDEYAASPGNSHPNNEFSSKAAGLIFNRIIDVIENNGEKTKLTGEAI
;
A
#
# COMPACT_ATOMS: atom_id res chain seq x y z
N MET A 1 15.27 2.99 -13.86
CA MET A 1 13.89 2.49 -13.64
C MET A 1 13.16 3.45 -12.72
N ASN A 2 11.93 3.84 -13.05
CA ASN A 2 11.10 4.73 -12.22
C ASN A 2 10.04 3.93 -11.47
N ILE A 3 9.89 4.21 -10.18
CA ILE A 3 9.01 3.53 -9.25
C ILE A 3 8.11 4.59 -8.59
N ILE A 4 6.80 4.35 -8.51
CA ILE A 4 5.86 5.18 -7.78
C ILE A 4 5.25 4.42 -6.61
N TYR A 5 5.25 5.04 -5.44
CA TYR A 5 4.67 4.51 -4.21
C TYR A 5 3.44 5.34 -3.84
N LEU A 6 2.25 4.79 -4.10
CA LEU A 6 0.95 5.42 -3.94
C LEU A 6 0.39 5.14 -2.55
N HIS A 7 0.23 6.17 -1.73
CA HIS A 7 -0.19 5.97 -0.35
C HIS A 7 -0.78 7.20 0.34
N HIS A 8 -1.26 6.97 1.55
CA HIS A 8 -1.29 7.93 2.64
C HIS A 8 -1.37 7.15 3.97
N SER A 9 -1.44 7.83 5.12
CA SER A 9 -1.62 7.18 6.44
C SER A 9 -0.52 6.12 6.72
N THR A 10 -0.86 4.85 6.96
CA THR A 10 0.08 3.74 7.25
C THR A 10 1.25 3.67 6.27
N GLY A 11 1.00 3.82 4.96
CA GLY A 11 2.05 3.79 3.94
C GLY A 11 3.07 4.92 4.11
N GLY A 12 2.66 6.07 4.63
CA GLY A 12 3.55 7.21 4.84
C GLY A 12 4.44 7.04 6.06
N LEU A 13 3.94 6.36 7.09
CA LEU A 13 4.76 5.98 8.24
C LEU A 13 5.80 4.93 7.85
N ILE A 14 5.41 3.94 7.03
CA ILE A 14 6.35 2.94 6.49
C ILE A 14 7.38 3.62 5.57
N TRP A 15 6.96 4.49 4.67
CA TRP A 15 7.85 5.25 3.78
C TRP A 15 8.93 6.03 4.55
N GLN A 16 8.52 6.73 5.61
CA GLN A 16 9.42 7.48 6.49
C GLN A 16 10.27 6.57 7.38
N GLY A 17 9.81 5.35 7.68
CA GLY A 17 10.40 4.47 8.70
C GLY A 17 10.02 4.88 10.13
N GLY A 18 8.84 5.47 10.31
CA GLY A 18 8.32 6.00 11.58
C GLY A 18 7.91 7.47 11.49
N GLN A 19 7.27 7.98 12.53
CA GLN A 19 6.96 9.40 12.65
C GLN A 19 8.24 10.23 12.79
N LEU A 20 8.30 11.33 12.03
CA LEU A 20 9.31 12.37 12.24
C LEU A 20 9.20 12.92 13.67
N SER A 21 10.35 13.11 14.33
CA SER A 21 10.37 13.69 15.69
C SER A 21 9.69 15.06 15.73
N LEU A 22 9.14 15.45 16.88
CA LEU A 22 8.53 16.78 17.08
C LEU A 22 9.49 17.92 16.71
N PHE A 23 10.78 17.75 17.02
CA PHE A 23 11.83 18.69 16.62
C PHE A 23 11.95 18.80 15.10
N THR A 24 11.96 17.67 14.39
CA THR A 24 12.01 17.65 12.92
C THR A 24 10.76 18.28 12.29
N ARG A 25 9.57 18.07 12.87
CA ARG A 25 8.32 18.74 12.43
C ARG A 25 8.38 20.25 12.65
N ALA A 26 8.88 20.70 13.80
CA ALA A 26 9.01 22.12 14.12
C ALA A 26 10.02 22.81 13.19
N VAL A 27 11.19 22.21 12.97
CA VAL A 27 12.20 22.75 12.04
C VAL A 27 11.66 22.79 10.62
N ARG A 28 10.98 21.74 10.14
CA ARG A 28 10.36 21.73 8.81
C ARG A 28 9.32 22.83 8.63
N LYS A 29 8.62 23.22 9.69
CA LYS A 29 7.65 24.34 9.67
C LYS A 29 8.33 25.71 9.70
N LEU A 30 9.50 25.82 10.34
CA LEU A 30 10.22 27.09 10.53
C LEU A 30 11.23 27.40 9.41
N SER A 31 11.91 26.39 8.88
CA SER A 31 12.88 26.53 7.79
C SER A 31 12.95 25.23 6.97
N PRO A 32 12.35 25.21 5.76
CA PRO A 32 12.41 24.08 4.84
C PRO A 32 13.85 23.70 4.44
N ASP A 33 14.73 24.70 4.28
CA ASP A 33 16.13 24.47 3.86
C ASP A 33 16.97 23.87 5.00
N LEU A 34 16.77 24.33 6.23
CA LEU A 34 17.41 23.74 7.40
C LEU A 34 16.88 22.32 7.66
N ALA A 35 15.60 22.08 7.37
CA ALA A 35 15.03 20.75 7.45
C ALA A 35 15.71 19.79 6.47
N ASN A 36 16.15 20.20 5.28
CA ASN A 36 16.93 19.33 4.39
C ASN A 36 18.32 18.95 4.96
N LEU A 37 18.88 19.78 5.84
CA LEU A 37 20.17 19.51 6.50
C LEU A 37 20.03 18.56 7.70
N ILE A 38 18.86 18.54 8.37
CA ILE A 38 18.61 17.79 9.62
C ILE A 38 17.63 16.62 9.41
N SER A 39 16.88 16.62 8.32
CA SER A 39 15.99 15.52 7.95
C SER A 39 16.86 14.34 7.55
N ARG A 40 16.77 13.27 8.35
CA ARG A 40 17.05 11.94 7.81
C ARG A 40 16.18 11.79 6.55
N GLU A 41 16.83 11.53 5.43
CA GLU A 41 16.17 11.04 4.23
C GLU A 41 15.17 9.95 4.64
N SER A 42 13.95 9.99 4.07
CA SER A 42 12.93 8.98 4.39
C SER A 42 13.52 7.58 4.20
N LYS A 43 13.15 6.63 5.06
CA LYS A 43 13.86 5.35 5.14
C LYS A 43 13.88 4.61 3.81
N ILE A 44 12.78 4.57 3.07
CA ILE A 44 12.71 3.88 1.76
C ILE A 44 13.65 4.54 0.72
N PRO A 45 13.56 5.86 0.44
CA PRO A 45 14.54 6.55 -0.42
C PRO A 45 15.99 6.34 0.00
N GLY A 46 16.30 6.42 1.30
CA GLY A 46 17.66 6.22 1.79
C GLY A 46 18.19 4.80 1.55
N LEU A 47 17.34 3.77 1.69
CA LEU A 47 17.68 2.39 1.33
C LEU A 47 17.91 2.25 -0.18
N MET A 48 17.08 2.89 -1.00
CA MET A 48 17.23 2.88 -2.46
C MET A 48 18.52 3.57 -2.91
N THR A 49 18.84 4.74 -2.34
CA THR A 49 20.08 5.48 -2.58
C THR A 49 21.30 4.63 -2.27
N ARG A 50 21.30 3.93 -1.13
CA ARG A 50 22.37 3.01 -0.74
C ARG A 50 22.51 1.84 -1.71
N TYR A 51 21.42 1.15 -2.02
CA TYR A 51 21.42 0.02 -2.93
C TYR A 51 21.92 0.39 -4.32
N ASN A 52 21.48 1.54 -4.85
CA ASN A 52 21.96 2.08 -6.12
C ASN A 52 23.47 2.28 -6.13
N LYS A 53 24.03 2.86 -5.05
CA LYS A 53 25.46 3.09 -4.91
C LYS A 53 26.25 1.78 -4.84
N GLU A 54 25.76 0.83 -4.05
CA GLU A 54 26.44 -0.46 -3.81
C GLU A 54 26.37 -1.39 -5.04
N ASN A 55 25.31 -1.31 -5.84
CA ASN A 55 25.05 -2.24 -6.95
C ASN A 55 25.13 -1.57 -8.34
N ASN A 56 25.62 -0.33 -8.42
CA ASN A 56 25.70 0.46 -9.65
C ASN A 56 24.36 0.53 -10.41
N LYS A 57 23.27 0.80 -9.69
CA LYS A 57 21.91 0.95 -10.24
C LYS A 57 21.46 2.41 -10.24
N ASN A 58 20.35 2.70 -10.91
CA ASN A 58 19.79 4.05 -11.04
C ASN A 58 18.29 4.13 -10.70
N TYR A 59 17.82 3.28 -9.79
CA TYR A 59 16.40 3.19 -9.45
C TYR A 59 15.91 4.45 -8.76
N ARG A 60 14.80 5.01 -9.24
CA ARG A 60 14.23 6.26 -8.74
C ARG A 60 12.85 5.97 -8.20
N ILE A 61 12.72 6.00 -6.88
CA ILE A 61 11.43 5.85 -6.21
C ILE A 61 10.90 7.20 -5.75
N LYS A 62 9.62 7.45 -6.02
CA LYS A 62 8.88 8.63 -5.56
C LYS A 62 7.64 8.19 -4.82
N GLU A 63 7.19 9.01 -3.86
CA GLU A 63 5.87 8.84 -3.26
C GLU A 63 4.86 9.78 -3.91
N MET A 64 3.60 9.38 -3.93
CA MET A 64 2.48 10.26 -4.23
C MET A 64 1.31 9.94 -3.30
N VAL A 65 0.68 11.01 -2.82
CA VAL A 65 -0.56 10.89 -2.07
C VAL A 65 -1.66 10.39 -2.99
N PHE A 66 -2.28 9.25 -2.66
CA PHE A 66 -3.32 8.66 -3.51
C PHE A 66 -4.30 7.77 -2.72
N PRO A 67 -5.62 7.90 -2.93
CA PRO A 67 -6.27 9.06 -3.56
C PRO A 67 -6.10 10.32 -2.70
N LYS A 68 -6.22 11.51 -3.29
CA LYS A 68 -6.14 12.79 -2.60
C LYS A 68 -7.38 13.04 -1.74
N ALA A 69 -7.22 13.96 -0.79
CA ALA A 69 -8.31 14.34 0.11
C ALA A 69 -9.34 15.21 -0.60
N SER A 70 -8.85 16.06 -1.50
CA SER A 70 -9.64 16.91 -2.37
C SER A 70 -9.02 16.87 -3.78
N PRO A 71 -9.84 16.82 -4.83
CA PRO A 71 -11.31 16.79 -4.80
C PRO A 71 -11.92 15.39 -4.54
N TYR A 72 -11.11 14.34 -4.37
CA TYR A 72 -11.60 12.95 -4.33
C TYR A 72 -12.30 12.54 -3.02
N GLY A 73 -11.59 12.48 -1.88
CA GLY A 73 -12.23 12.18 -0.57
C GLY A 73 -11.46 11.32 0.44
N TRP A 74 -10.20 10.96 0.20
CA TRP A 74 -9.33 10.25 1.17
C TRP A 74 -9.75 8.84 1.63
N HIS A 75 -10.64 8.18 0.90
CA HIS A 75 -11.27 6.90 1.29
C HIS A 75 -10.32 5.69 1.24
N ASN A 76 -9.62 5.49 0.13
CA ASN A 76 -8.53 4.53 -0.06
C ASN A 76 -8.84 3.07 0.34
N TYR A 77 -9.82 2.48 -0.35
CA TYR A 77 -10.14 1.05 -0.30
C TYR A 77 -10.52 0.53 -1.71
N PRO A 78 -10.82 -0.77 -1.91
CA PRO A 78 -10.94 -1.40 -3.23
C PRO A 78 -11.80 -0.63 -4.25
N TYR A 79 -12.98 -0.16 -3.81
CA TYR A 79 -13.89 0.63 -4.65
C TYR A 79 -13.24 1.87 -5.25
N ASP A 80 -12.39 2.58 -4.51
CA ASP A 80 -11.78 3.81 -5.00
C ASP A 80 -10.84 3.55 -6.17
N TYR A 81 -10.03 2.51 -6.04
CA TYR A 81 -9.12 2.08 -7.09
C TYR A 81 -9.89 1.57 -8.30
N TYR A 82 -10.92 0.76 -8.11
CA TYR A 82 -11.83 0.36 -9.18
C TYR A 82 -12.44 1.58 -9.89
N LYS A 83 -12.94 2.55 -9.12
CA LYS A 83 -13.60 3.75 -9.63
C LYS A 83 -12.66 4.62 -10.45
N ILE A 84 -11.43 4.84 -9.98
CA ILE A 84 -10.44 5.68 -10.68
C ILE A 84 -9.87 4.93 -11.89
N TRP A 85 -9.46 3.67 -11.74
CA TRP A 85 -8.63 2.96 -12.73
C TRP A 85 -9.39 2.07 -13.69
N VAL A 86 -10.59 1.62 -13.34
CA VAL A 86 -11.42 0.75 -14.19
C VAL A 86 -12.60 1.52 -14.73
N LYS A 87 -13.47 2.03 -13.84
CA LYS A 87 -14.72 2.70 -14.24
C LYS A 87 -14.48 3.99 -15.01
N ASN A 88 -13.47 4.76 -14.62
CA ASN A 88 -13.09 6.02 -15.25
C ASN A 88 -11.69 5.93 -15.89
N ALA A 89 -11.34 4.76 -16.42
CA ALA A 89 -10.10 4.54 -17.16
C ALA A 89 -9.99 5.47 -18.37
N GLY A 90 -8.76 5.75 -18.80
CA GLY A 90 -8.51 6.59 -19.97
C GLY A 90 -7.27 7.48 -19.82
N PRO A 91 -6.98 8.30 -20.84
CA PRO A 91 -5.78 9.12 -20.86
C PRO A 91 -5.86 10.37 -19.96
N GLU A 92 -7.04 10.71 -19.47
CA GLU A 92 -7.31 11.91 -18.67
C GLU A 92 -7.49 11.56 -17.19
N PRO A 93 -7.10 12.45 -16.25
CA PRO A 93 -7.27 12.19 -14.83
C PRO A 93 -8.74 12.18 -14.42
N TYR A 94 -9.09 11.31 -13.45
CA TYR A 94 -10.41 11.31 -12.82
C TYR A 94 -10.34 12.07 -11.50
N MET A 95 -11.05 13.21 -11.40
CA MET A 95 -11.02 14.06 -10.19
C MET A 95 -9.58 14.40 -9.75
N GLU A 96 -8.72 14.74 -10.71
CA GLU A 96 -7.27 14.98 -10.53
C GLU A 96 -6.43 13.78 -10.07
N GLU A 97 -7.02 12.59 -9.94
CA GLU A 97 -6.28 11.35 -9.71
C GLU A 97 -5.77 10.80 -11.06
N PRO A 98 -4.50 10.40 -11.15
CA PRO A 98 -3.98 9.80 -12.36
C PRO A 98 -4.55 8.39 -12.56
N THR A 99 -4.90 8.09 -13.81
CA THR A 99 -5.29 6.76 -14.25
C THR A 99 -4.06 5.84 -14.41
N LEU A 100 -4.30 4.54 -14.59
CA LEU A 100 -3.21 3.61 -14.89
C LEU A 100 -2.53 3.95 -16.22
N GLU A 101 -3.26 4.39 -17.24
CA GLU A 101 -2.71 4.82 -18.53
C GLU A 101 -1.73 5.98 -18.41
N MET A 102 -1.91 6.85 -17.41
CA MET A 102 -0.98 7.94 -17.11
C MET A 102 0.23 7.45 -16.32
N LEU A 103 0.00 6.62 -15.30
CA LEU A 103 1.05 6.12 -14.42
C LEU A 103 2.03 5.19 -15.14
N THR A 104 1.53 4.23 -15.92
CA THR A 104 2.36 3.21 -16.59
C THR A 104 3.22 3.79 -17.72
N LYS A 105 2.88 4.96 -18.26
CA LYS A 105 3.76 5.72 -19.18
C LYS A 105 5.01 6.27 -18.50
N GLN A 106 4.95 6.52 -17.19
CA GLN A 106 6.03 7.19 -16.45
C GLN A 106 6.82 6.23 -15.55
N TYR A 107 6.15 5.19 -15.04
CA TYR A 107 6.65 4.29 -14.01
C TYR A 107 6.63 2.84 -14.50
N GLN A 108 7.73 2.13 -14.29
CA GLN A 108 7.85 0.69 -14.59
C GLN A 108 7.39 -0.16 -13.40
N VAL A 109 7.31 0.45 -12.21
CA VAL A 109 6.79 -0.20 -11.01
C VAL A 109 5.79 0.75 -10.34
N VAL A 110 4.58 0.27 -10.11
CA VAL A 110 3.52 0.99 -9.40
C VAL A 110 3.19 0.22 -8.12
N ILE A 111 3.40 0.85 -6.97
CA ILE A 111 3.16 0.26 -5.66
C ILE A 111 1.94 0.95 -5.06
N PHE A 112 0.94 0.20 -4.61
CA PHE A 112 -0.24 0.76 -3.96
C PHE A 112 -0.78 -0.12 -2.86
N LYS A 113 -1.63 0.46 -2.02
CA LYS A 113 -2.12 -0.14 -0.78
C LYS A 113 -3.49 0.41 -0.42
N HIS A 114 -4.19 -0.23 0.51
CA HIS A 114 -5.41 0.33 1.12
C HIS A 114 -5.19 0.91 2.53
N CYS A 115 -6.01 1.87 2.95
CA CYS A 115 -6.05 2.34 4.33
C CYS A 115 -6.84 1.38 5.24
N PHE A 116 -6.62 1.48 6.55
CA PHE A 116 -7.27 0.62 7.56
C PHE A 116 -8.81 0.51 7.48
N PRO A 117 -9.59 1.49 6.94
CA PRO A 117 -11.03 1.29 6.74
C PRO A 117 -11.39 0.16 5.76
N VAL A 118 -10.42 -0.35 4.99
CA VAL A 118 -10.58 -1.58 4.20
C VAL A 118 -10.95 -2.79 5.06
N SER A 119 -10.58 -2.78 6.35
CA SER A 119 -10.92 -3.88 7.25
C SER A 119 -12.36 -3.80 7.78
N ASN A 120 -13.09 -2.69 7.59
CA ASN A 120 -14.49 -2.54 8.04
C ASN A 120 -15.49 -3.22 7.10
N ILE A 121 -15.24 -4.50 6.80
CA ILE A 121 -16.07 -5.30 5.90
C ILE A 121 -17.36 -5.70 6.62
N GLN A 122 -18.48 -5.28 6.06
CA GLN A 122 -19.84 -5.56 6.51
C GLN A 122 -20.35 -6.90 5.95
N PRO A 123 -21.45 -7.45 6.49
CA PRO A 123 -22.13 -8.60 5.89
C PRO A 123 -22.53 -8.32 4.44
N ASP A 124 -22.53 -9.35 3.61
CA ASP A 124 -23.00 -9.22 2.23
C ASP A 124 -24.49 -8.87 2.18
N LYS A 125 -24.86 -8.09 1.16
CA LYS A 125 -26.24 -7.87 0.76
C LYS A 125 -26.69 -9.00 -0.18
N GLU A 126 -27.99 -9.12 -0.43
CA GLU A 126 -28.54 -10.11 -1.36
C GLU A 126 -27.95 -10.01 -2.76
N VAL A 127 -27.61 -8.79 -3.20
CA VAL A 127 -27.03 -8.51 -4.51
C VAL A 127 -25.72 -7.75 -4.32
N ALA A 128 -24.64 -8.29 -4.89
CA ALA A 128 -23.36 -7.62 -4.98
C ALA A 128 -23.41 -6.55 -6.08
N ASP A 129 -22.77 -5.42 -5.83
CA ASP A 129 -22.72 -4.28 -6.73
C ASP A 129 -21.30 -3.71 -6.77
N ILE A 130 -20.63 -3.92 -7.90
CA ILE A 130 -19.26 -3.42 -8.11
C ILE A 130 -19.19 -1.88 -8.03
N ASP A 131 -20.29 -1.20 -8.38
CA ASP A 131 -20.41 0.26 -8.40
C ASP A 131 -20.76 0.87 -7.05
N SER A 132 -20.93 0.03 -6.02
CA SER A 132 -21.21 0.44 -4.65
C SER A 132 -19.94 0.58 -3.81
N ASP A 133 -19.89 1.64 -3.01
CA ASP A 133 -18.87 1.90 -1.99
C ASP A 133 -19.10 1.09 -0.69
N TYR A 134 -20.18 0.31 -0.65
CA TYR A 134 -20.50 -0.60 0.45
C TYR A 134 -19.44 -1.69 0.57
N LYS A 135 -18.80 -1.74 1.74
CA LYS A 135 -17.68 -2.64 2.02
C LYS A 135 -18.23 -4.00 2.39
N SER A 136 -18.37 -4.89 1.41
CA SER A 136 -18.71 -6.29 1.64
C SER A 136 -17.72 -7.20 0.93
N LEU A 137 -17.67 -8.46 1.31
CA LEU A 137 -16.78 -9.44 0.67
C LEU A 137 -17.10 -9.57 -0.81
N ALA A 138 -18.38 -9.67 -1.17
CA ALA A 138 -18.80 -9.81 -2.56
C ALA A 138 -18.41 -8.59 -3.41
N ASN A 139 -18.64 -7.37 -2.91
CA ASN A 139 -18.26 -6.15 -3.62
C ASN A 139 -16.74 -6.03 -3.79
N TYR A 140 -15.97 -6.31 -2.73
CA TYR A 140 -14.52 -6.25 -2.79
C TYR A 140 -13.95 -7.26 -3.77
N LYS A 141 -14.47 -8.49 -3.80
CA LYS A 141 -14.04 -9.52 -4.77
C LYS A 141 -14.34 -9.09 -6.21
N LEU A 142 -15.50 -8.49 -6.49
CA LEU A 142 -15.81 -7.94 -7.82
C LEU A 142 -14.82 -6.84 -8.21
N GLN A 143 -14.59 -5.88 -7.32
CA GLN A 143 -13.68 -4.75 -7.55
C GLN A 143 -12.24 -5.20 -7.75
N TYR A 144 -11.75 -6.16 -6.95
CA TYR A 144 -10.42 -6.75 -7.10
C TYR A 144 -10.26 -7.53 -8.39
N ASN A 145 -11.27 -8.33 -8.79
CA ASN A 145 -11.21 -9.05 -10.06
C ASN A 145 -11.12 -8.09 -11.25
N SER A 146 -11.96 -7.04 -11.29
CA SER A 146 -11.86 -6.03 -12.35
C SER A 146 -10.56 -5.23 -12.32
N LEU A 147 -10.03 -4.94 -11.12
CA LEU A 147 -8.70 -4.34 -10.98
C LEU A 147 -7.62 -5.24 -11.56
N ARG A 148 -7.61 -6.54 -11.23
CA ARG A 148 -6.64 -7.50 -11.77
C ARG A 148 -6.65 -7.50 -13.30
N ASP A 149 -7.84 -7.61 -13.89
CA ASP A 149 -8.01 -7.63 -15.35
C ASP A 149 -7.47 -6.33 -15.97
N LYS A 150 -7.69 -5.18 -15.30
CA LYS A 150 -7.15 -3.90 -15.75
C LYS A 150 -5.63 -3.80 -15.62
N LEU A 151 -5.04 -4.35 -14.55
CA LEU A 151 -3.59 -4.37 -14.36
C LEU A 151 -2.88 -5.23 -15.42
N TYR A 152 -3.53 -6.29 -15.90
CA TYR A 152 -3.03 -7.14 -16.99
C TYR A 152 -2.97 -6.44 -18.35
N GLU A 153 -3.69 -5.32 -18.53
CA GLU A 153 -3.56 -4.50 -19.75
C GLU A 153 -2.19 -3.78 -19.84
N PHE A 154 -1.39 -3.78 -18.76
CA PHE A 154 -0.08 -3.12 -18.70
C PHE A 154 1.05 -4.12 -18.38
N PRO A 155 1.30 -5.14 -19.23
CA PRO A 155 2.21 -6.25 -18.92
C PRO A 155 3.67 -5.81 -18.69
N GLU A 156 4.09 -4.68 -19.26
CA GLU A 156 5.43 -4.11 -19.08
C GLU A 156 5.61 -3.35 -17.75
N THR A 157 4.53 -3.18 -16.98
CA THR A 157 4.54 -2.52 -15.66
C THR A 157 4.35 -3.55 -14.57
N LYS A 158 5.25 -3.57 -13.58
CA LYS A 158 5.10 -4.40 -12.38
C LYS A 158 4.24 -3.66 -11.35
N PHE A 159 3.27 -4.36 -10.77
CA PHE A 159 2.42 -3.83 -9.71
C PHE A 159 2.75 -4.52 -8.39
N ILE A 160 3.07 -3.74 -7.36
CA ILE A 160 3.25 -4.29 -6.01
C ILE A 160 2.08 -3.83 -5.14
N ILE A 161 1.29 -4.78 -4.65
CA ILE A 161 0.04 -4.50 -3.95
C ILE A 161 0.15 -4.95 -2.51
N PHE A 162 -0.19 -4.07 -1.59
CA PHE A 162 -0.24 -4.43 -0.18
C PHE A 162 -1.56 -5.14 0.09
N THR A 163 -1.53 -6.21 0.87
CA THR A 163 -2.73 -6.59 1.64
C THR A 163 -3.12 -5.41 2.54
N GLY A 164 -4.40 -5.29 2.88
CA GLY A 164 -4.90 -4.12 3.61
C GLY A 164 -4.36 -4.04 5.05
N ALA A 165 -4.32 -2.82 5.59
CA ALA A 165 -3.90 -2.60 6.97
C ALA A 165 -4.98 -3.09 7.96
N ALA A 166 -4.53 -3.85 8.96
CA ALA A 166 -5.34 -4.30 10.09
C ALA A 166 -5.68 -3.13 11.04
N GLN A 167 -6.68 -3.35 11.89
CA GLN A 167 -7.07 -2.40 12.93
C GLN A 167 -6.78 -2.96 14.32
N VAL A 168 -6.52 -2.06 15.28
CA VAL A 168 -6.47 -2.43 16.70
C VAL A 168 -7.84 -2.93 17.14
N LYS A 169 -7.85 -3.84 18.12
CA LYS A 169 -9.07 -4.50 18.61
C LYS A 169 -10.15 -3.51 19.07
N SER A 170 -9.79 -2.34 19.60
CA SER A 170 -10.77 -1.35 20.06
C SER A 170 -11.45 -0.56 18.94
N SER A 171 -11.00 -0.68 17.69
CA SER A 171 -11.47 0.13 16.56
C SER A 171 -12.26 -0.66 15.52
N ILE A 172 -12.43 -1.97 15.73
CA ILE A 172 -13.10 -2.87 14.79
C ILE A 172 -13.87 -3.94 15.56
N SER A 173 -15.04 -4.35 15.06
CA SER A 173 -15.74 -5.52 15.61
C SER A 173 -15.00 -6.81 15.26
N GLU A 174 -15.16 -7.85 16.08
CA GLU A 174 -14.57 -9.15 15.77
C GLU A 174 -15.08 -9.73 14.44
N ASP A 175 -16.37 -9.51 14.13
CA ASP A 175 -16.99 -9.94 12.88
C ASP A 175 -16.39 -9.25 11.65
N GLU A 176 -16.17 -7.94 11.71
CA GLU A 176 -15.46 -7.20 10.64
C GLU A 176 -14.02 -7.70 10.51
N ALA A 177 -13.31 -7.91 11.62
CA ALA A 177 -11.93 -8.39 11.61
C ALA A 177 -11.82 -9.82 11.02
N ARG A 178 -12.80 -10.69 11.29
CA ARG A 178 -12.89 -12.03 10.69
C ARG A 178 -13.11 -11.96 9.18
N ARG A 179 -14.01 -11.08 8.71
CA ARG A 179 -14.22 -10.85 7.27
C ARG A 179 -13.00 -10.22 6.59
N ALA A 180 -12.29 -9.32 7.27
CA ALA A 180 -11.02 -8.77 6.77
C ALA A 180 -9.97 -9.88 6.59
N LYS A 181 -9.81 -10.76 7.58
CA LYS A 181 -8.94 -11.93 7.47
C LYS A 181 -9.36 -12.86 6.33
N GLU A 182 -10.66 -13.13 6.19
CA GLU A 182 -11.18 -13.91 5.07
C GLU A 182 -10.84 -13.28 3.73
N PHE A 183 -11.04 -11.97 3.60
CA PHE A 183 -10.74 -11.24 2.37
C PHE A 183 -9.25 -11.32 2.01
N PHE A 184 -8.34 -11.05 2.94
CA PHE A 184 -6.89 -11.10 2.64
C PHE A 184 -6.38 -12.52 2.42
N ASN A 185 -6.96 -13.52 3.09
CA ASN A 185 -6.71 -14.91 2.76
C ASN A 185 -7.15 -15.23 1.32
N TRP A 186 -8.31 -14.75 0.90
CA TRP A 186 -8.76 -14.90 -0.49
C TRP A 186 -7.83 -14.18 -1.47
N VAL A 187 -7.36 -12.97 -1.13
CA VAL A 187 -6.41 -12.22 -1.95
C VAL A 187 -5.13 -13.03 -2.21
N ILE A 188 -4.56 -13.62 -1.15
CA ILE A 188 -3.30 -14.37 -1.22
C ILE A 188 -3.47 -15.73 -1.90
N ASN A 189 -4.54 -16.47 -1.60
CA ASN A 189 -4.65 -17.87 -1.99
C ASN A 189 -5.46 -18.11 -3.28
N GLU A 190 -6.28 -17.14 -3.71
CA GLU A 190 -7.18 -17.30 -4.85
C GLU A 190 -7.09 -16.18 -5.88
N TRP A 191 -6.96 -14.93 -5.43
CA TRP A 191 -6.91 -13.78 -6.33
C TRP A 191 -5.55 -13.62 -7.00
N ASP A 192 -4.47 -13.77 -6.21
CA ASP A 192 -3.08 -13.77 -6.67
C ASP A 192 -2.84 -14.93 -7.65
N ARG A 193 -2.07 -14.68 -8.71
CA ARG A 193 -1.75 -15.68 -9.72
C ARG A 193 -0.25 -15.68 -9.99
N PRO A 194 0.37 -16.85 -10.19
CA PRO A 194 1.77 -16.91 -10.55
C PRO A 194 1.99 -16.39 -11.97
N ASP A 195 3.25 -16.06 -12.28
CA ASP A 195 3.75 -15.75 -13.62
C ASP A 195 3.07 -14.55 -14.31
N ASP A 196 2.59 -13.57 -13.53
CA ASP A 196 2.03 -12.32 -14.04
C ASP A 196 2.83 -11.07 -13.59
N ASN A 197 2.28 -9.88 -13.88
CA ASN A 197 2.90 -8.60 -13.55
C ASN A 197 2.45 -8.02 -12.20
N ILE A 198 1.76 -8.80 -11.37
CA ILE A 198 1.21 -8.41 -10.06
C ILE A 198 1.97 -9.17 -8.97
N TYR A 199 2.37 -8.45 -7.93
CA TYR A 199 3.14 -8.99 -6.83
C TYR A 199 2.55 -8.52 -5.51
N LEU A 200 2.28 -9.44 -4.60
CA LEU A 200 1.80 -9.06 -3.26
C LEU A 200 2.94 -8.71 -2.30
N TRP A 201 2.63 -7.81 -1.36
CA TRP A 201 3.34 -7.63 -0.11
C TRP A 201 2.36 -7.72 1.07
N ASP A 202 2.54 -8.71 1.94
CA ASP A 202 1.56 -9.08 2.97
C ASP A 202 1.74 -8.28 4.27
N LEU A 203 1.34 -7.00 4.21
CA LEU A 203 1.29 -6.13 5.39
C LEU A 203 0.35 -6.70 6.48
N TYR A 204 -0.72 -7.38 6.10
CA TYR A 204 -1.72 -7.87 7.05
C TYR A 204 -1.11 -8.97 7.92
N ALA A 205 -0.37 -9.91 7.33
CA ALA A 205 0.36 -10.90 8.10
C ALA A 205 1.44 -10.27 8.99
N LEU A 206 2.14 -9.23 8.52
CA LEU A 206 3.13 -8.51 9.35
C LEU A 206 2.48 -7.84 10.56
N GLU A 207 1.32 -7.23 10.39
CA GLU A 207 0.62 -6.50 11.46
C GLU A 207 -0.08 -7.43 12.46
N THR A 208 -0.57 -8.58 12.00
CA THR A 208 -1.40 -9.49 12.81
C THR A 208 -0.68 -10.73 13.30
N GLU A 209 0.41 -11.14 12.65
CA GLU A 209 1.10 -12.42 12.85
C GLU A 209 0.14 -13.62 12.85
N GLY A 210 -0.85 -13.59 11.95
CA GLY A 210 -1.89 -14.62 11.83
C GLY A 210 -3.10 -14.42 12.76
N GLY A 211 -3.08 -13.39 13.60
CA GLY A 211 -4.22 -12.94 14.42
C GLY A 211 -5.35 -12.29 13.60
N LEU A 212 -6.21 -11.55 14.29
CA LEU A 212 -7.32 -10.78 13.68
C LEU A 212 -7.06 -9.26 13.66
N TYR A 213 -6.20 -8.80 14.56
CA TYR A 213 -6.02 -7.38 14.87
C TYR A 213 -4.56 -6.98 14.68
N LEU A 214 -4.33 -5.69 14.41
CA LEU A 214 -3.00 -5.11 14.57
C LEU A 214 -2.53 -5.35 16.00
N LYS A 215 -1.36 -5.96 16.19
CA LYS A 215 -0.82 -6.22 17.52
C LYS A 215 -0.60 -4.91 18.27
N ASP A 216 -0.90 -4.89 19.57
CA ASP A 216 -0.75 -3.70 20.42
C ASP A 216 0.69 -3.18 20.44
N GLU A 217 1.68 -4.08 20.39
CA GLU A 217 3.10 -3.74 20.32
C GLU A 217 3.53 -3.12 18.98
N TYR A 218 2.70 -3.21 17.94
CA TYR A 218 2.93 -2.59 16.63
C TYR A 218 2.12 -1.32 16.42
N ALA A 219 1.03 -1.15 17.18
CA ALA A 219 0.18 0.03 17.12
C ALA A 219 0.84 1.27 17.74
N ALA A 220 0.46 2.45 17.23
CA ALA A 220 0.90 3.74 17.76
C ALA A 220 0.32 4.02 19.16
N SER A 221 -0.90 3.55 19.41
CA SER A 221 -1.55 3.53 20.73
C SER A 221 -2.76 2.58 20.70
N PRO A 222 -3.35 2.23 21.86
CA PRO A 222 -4.47 1.28 21.92
C PRO A 222 -5.67 1.63 21.04
N GLY A 223 -5.93 2.92 20.78
CA GLY A 223 -7.03 3.39 19.93
C GLY A 223 -6.58 3.94 18.57
N ASN A 224 -5.34 3.67 18.15
CA ASN A 224 -4.77 4.21 16.93
C ASN A 224 -4.13 3.10 16.08
N SER A 225 -4.84 2.67 15.04
CA SER A 225 -4.42 1.65 14.06
C SER A 225 -3.27 2.07 13.14
N HIS A 226 -2.62 3.21 13.37
CA HIS A 226 -1.36 3.52 12.71
C HIS A 226 -0.22 2.71 13.34
N PRO A 227 0.78 2.26 12.57
CA PRO A 227 1.95 1.61 13.14
C PRO A 227 2.80 2.59 13.97
N ASN A 228 3.45 2.07 15.00
CA ASN A 228 4.48 2.80 15.73
C ASN A 228 5.80 2.88 14.94
N ASN A 229 6.78 3.61 15.49
CA ASN A 229 8.05 3.86 14.83
C ASN A 229 8.88 2.60 14.61
N GLU A 230 8.88 1.67 15.57
CA GLU A 230 9.65 0.43 15.48
C GLU A 230 9.11 -0.46 14.36
N PHE A 231 7.79 -0.73 14.36
CA PHE A 231 7.15 -1.50 13.31
C PHE A 231 7.30 -0.82 11.95
N SER A 232 7.04 0.49 11.86
CA SER A 232 7.19 1.24 10.61
C SER A 232 8.61 1.13 10.03
N SER A 233 9.62 1.21 10.90
CA SER A 233 11.02 1.06 10.51
C SER A 233 11.31 -0.37 10.03
N LYS A 234 10.84 -1.40 10.73
CA LYS A 234 10.99 -2.82 10.31
C LYS A 234 10.31 -3.04 8.95
N ALA A 235 9.05 -2.65 8.83
CA ALA A 235 8.23 -2.76 7.63
C ALA A 235 8.89 -2.06 6.43
N ALA A 236 9.49 -0.88 6.61
CA ALA A 236 10.21 -0.17 5.56
C ALA A 236 11.37 -0.97 4.95
N GLY A 237 12.10 -1.73 5.78
CA GLY A 237 13.17 -2.61 5.31
C GLY A 237 12.62 -3.82 4.56
N LEU A 238 11.52 -4.39 5.04
CA LEU A 238 10.87 -5.55 4.43
C LEU A 238 10.25 -5.23 3.06
N ILE A 239 9.49 -4.14 2.95
CA ILE A 239 8.96 -3.71 1.65
C ILE A 239 10.10 -3.34 0.70
N PHE A 240 11.18 -2.72 1.19
CA PHE A 240 12.34 -2.43 0.36
C PHE A 240 12.94 -3.71 -0.24
N ASN A 241 13.14 -4.75 0.56
CA ASN A 241 13.61 -6.05 0.07
C ASN A 241 12.66 -6.62 -0.98
N ARG A 242 11.34 -6.60 -0.72
CA ARG A 242 10.33 -7.07 -1.68
C ARG A 242 10.37 -6.30 -2.99
N ILE A 243 10.52 -4.97 -2.94
CA ILE A 243 10.64 -4.13 -4.13
C ILE A 243 11.86 -4.53 -4.96
N ILE A 244 13.03 -4.66 -4.34
CA ILE A 244 14.26 -5.05 -5.04
C ILE A 244 14.11 -6.44 -5.65
N ASP A 245 13.54 -7.38 -4.91
CA ASP A 245 13.33 -8.73 -5.39
C ASP A 245 12.35 -8.82 -6.58
N VAL A 246 11.26 -8.05 -6.54
CA VAL A 246 10.32 -7.94 -7.67
C VAL A 246 10.99 -7.35 -8.92
N ILE A 247 11.87 -6.36 -8.73
CA ILE A 247 12.59 -5.69 -9.82
C ILE A 247 13.66 -6.58 -10.44
N GLU A 248 14.47 -7.27 -9.62
CA GLU A 248 15.64 -7.99 -10.10
C GLU A 248 15.37 -9.48 -10.36
N ASN A 249 14.44 -10.09 -9.61
CA ASN A 249 14.23 -11.54 -9.61
C ASN A 249 12.74 -11.94 -9.66
N ASN A 250 11.85 -11.05 -10.10
CA ASN A 250 10.41 -11.34 -10.20
C ASN A 250 9.78 -11.84 -8.88
N GLY A 251 10.31 -11.42 -7.73
CA GLY A 251 9.72 -11.74 -6.43
C GLY A 251 10.03 -13.15 -5.93
N GLU A 252 11.04 -13.83 -6.49
CA GLU A 252 11.40 -15.22 -6.17
C GLU A 252 12.33 -15.38 -4.96
N LYS A 253 12.99 -14.31 -4.48
CA LYS A 253 13.99 -14.38 -3.39
C LYS A 253 13.47 -13.88 -2.05
N THR A 254 12.20 -13.48 -1.98
CA THR A 254 11.56 -13.01 -0.76
C THR A 254 10.22 -13.70 -0.55
N LYS A 255 9.86 -13.90 0.72
CA LYS A 255 8.47 -14.19 1.11
C LYS A 255 7.58 -12.99 0.76
N LEU A 256 6.26 -13.19 0.77
CA LEU A 256 5.29 -12.08 0.61
C LEU A 256 5.49 -10.98 1.66
N THR A 257 6.02 -11.33 2.83
CA THR A 257 6.33 -10.41 3.93
C THR A 257 7.66 -9.65 3.74
N GLY A 258 8.49 -10.01 2.76
CA GLY A 258 9.73 -9.30 2.40
C GLY A 258 11.02 -9.83 3.06
N GLU A 259 10.93 -10.86 3.91
CA GLU A 259 12.10 -11.60 4.37
C GLU A 259 12.68 -12.44 3.24
N ALA A 260 14.01 -12.57 3.21
CA ALA A 260 14.70 -13.44 2.28
C ALA A 260 14.30 -14.92 2.46
N ILE A 261 14.32 -15.67 1.35
CA ILE A 261 14.15 -17.12 1.30
C ILE A 261 15.51 -17.80 1.35
#